data_AF-A0A847BI94-F1
#
_entry.id   AF-A0A847BI94-F1
#
_cell.length_a   1.000
_cell.length_b   1.000
_cell.length_c   1.000
_cell.angle_alpha   90.00
_cell.angle_beta   90.00
_cell.angle_gamma   90.00
#
_symmetry.space_group_name_H-M   'P 1'
#
loop_
_entity.id
_entity.type
_entity.pdbx_description
1 polymer ?
#
loop_
_entity_poly.entity_id
_entity_poly.type
_entity_poly.pdbx_seq_one_letter_code
_entity_poly.pdbx_strand_id
1 'polypeptide(L)'
;MSSMRYISSVPSGYLVRKAVNGRLYQSFFGETRYGDNEKALEAAIAYRDELLKQVANQRSFQRHNTNNVTGVVGVAWHCRINTHRNGAVIHSFRAQVANENDKALSKAWSIPRHGLWGAYEQAVRWRNMIAFGKAISHAEIVKPFLGFMTYYLEQMETQDIVIRMGMTNALAEMAASGDAPKSAIAMIPSSIRRRLGGAISKSRKKASRNTRKSQEAVNNPTDLYDTGRASIL
;
A
#
# COMPACT_ATOMS: atom_id res chain seq x y z
N MET A 1 -12.70 -18.60 -27.14
CA MET A 1 -12.10 -17.25 -27.33
C MET A 1 -13.24 -16.24 -27.48
N SER A 2 -13.22 -15.14 -26.73
CA SER A 2 -14.30 -14.13 -26.71
C SER A 2 -14.20 -13.25 -27.97
N SER A 3 -14.77 -13.71 -29.10
CA SER A 3 -14.54 -13.12 -30.44
C SER A 3 -15.12 -11.70 -30.61
N MET A 4 -15.93 -11.22 -29.66
CA MET A 4 -16.57 -9.90 -29.68
C MET A 4 -16.07 -8.96 -28.57
N ARG A 5 -15.01 -9.32 -27.82
CA ARG A 5 -14.47 -8.43 -26.77
C ARG A 5 -14.03 -7.11 -27.42
N TYR A 6 -14.50 -5.99 -26.85
CA TYR A 6 -14.26 -4.62 -27.33
C TYR A 6 -14.98 -4.20 -28.63
N ILE A 7 -15.85 -5.04 -29.18
CA ILE A 7 -16.71 -4.71 -30.33
C ILE A 7 -18.17 -4.72 -29.86
N SER A 8 -18.91 -3.66 -30.16
CA SER A 8 -20.35 -3.59 -29.93
C SER A 8 -21.07 -3.53 -31.27
N SER A 9 -22.04 -4.42 -31.48
CA SER A 9 -22.96 -4.32 -32.63
C SER A 9 -23.95 -3.18 -32.39
N VAL A 10 -24.20 -2.38 -33.42
CA VAL A 10 -25.20 -1.30 -33.44
C VAL A 10 -25.98 -1.37 -34.75
N PRO A 11 -27.20 -0.79 -34.86
CA PRO A 11 -28.06 -0.97 -36.03
C PRO A 11 -27.47 -0.60 -37.40
N SER A 12 -26.42 0.22 -37.43
CA SER A 12 -25.77 0.68 -38.67
C SER A 12 -24.33 0.17 -38.83
N GLY A 13 -23.91 -0.82 -38.03
CA GLY A 13 -22.60 -1.47 -38.12
C GLY A 13 -21.98 -1.80 -36.76
N TYR A 14 -20.68 -1.53 -36.60
CA TYR A 14 -19.90 -1.97 -35.44
C TYR A 14 -19.09 -0.85 -34.80
N LEU A 15 -19.11 -0.80 -33.46
CA LEU A 15 -18.35 0.16 -32.67
C LEU A 15 -17.25 -0.55 -31.88
N VAL A 16 -15.99 -0.24 -32.19
CA VAL A 16 -14.84 -0.76 -31.44
C VAL A 16 -14.48 0.23 -30.34
N ARG A 17 -14.42 -0.23 -29.08
CA ARG A 17 -14.11 0.60 -27.90
C ARG A 17 -13.12 -0.10 -26.97
N LYS A 18 -12.00 0.57 -26.71
CA LYS A 18 -11.00 0.12 -25.73
C LYS A 18 -10.48 1.31 -24.94
N ALA A 19 -10.61 1.26 -23.61
CA ALA A 19 -9.96 2.21 -22.72
C ALA A 19 -8.58 1.69 -22.30
N VAL A 20 -7.55 2.53 -22.41
CA VAL A 20 -6.19 2.25 -21.95
C VAL A 20 -5.59 3.51 -21.33
N ASN A 21 -5.07 3.41 -20.10
CA ASN A 21 -4.44 4.53 -19.39
C ASN A 21 -5.31 5.80 -19.28
N GLY A 22 -6.63 5.64 -19.23
CA GLY A 22 -7.58 6.76 -19.20
C GLY A 22 -7.85 7.41 -20.57
N ARG A 23 -7.20 6.93 -21.65
CA ARG A 23 -7.53 7.30 -23.02
C ARG A 23 -8.53 6.31 -23.59
N LEU A 24 -9.63 6.81 -24.15
CA LEU A 24 -10.62 6.02 -24.87
C LEU A 24 -10.22 5.96 -26.36
N TYR A 25 -9.94 4.76 -26.85
CA TYR A 25 -9.80 4.47 -28.28
C TYR A 25 -11.16 3.99 -28.77
N GLN A 26 -11.74 4.73 -29.71
CA GLN A 26 -13.05 4.44 -30.28
C GLN A 26 -13.02 4.64 -31.80
N SER A 27 -13.59 3.69 -32.53
CA SER A 27 -13.81 3.83 -33.98
C SER A 27 -15.09 3.11 -34.39
N PHE A 28 -15.78 3.66 -35.38
CA PHE A 28 -17.05 3.14 -35.90
C PHE A 28 -16.88 2.64 -37.34
N PHE A 29 -17.44 1.47 -37.61
CA PHE A 29 -17.37 0.74 -38.87
C PHE A 29 -18.80 0.52 -39.37
N GLY A 30 -19.27 1.43 -40.21
CA GLY A 30 -20.65 1.43 -40.72
C GLY A 30 -20.81 0.65 -42.01
N GLU A 31 -21.94 -0.01 -42.18
CA GLU A 31 -22.27 -0.86 -43.34
C GLU A 31 -22.17 -0.07 -44.66
N THR A 32 -22.68 1.16 -44.68
CA THR A 32 -22.65 2.04 -45.88
C THR A 32 -21.24 2.33 -46.38
N ARG A 33 -20.25 2.39 -45.47
CA ARG A 33 -18.86 2.70 -45.84
C ARG A 33 -18.10 1.46 -46.33
N TYR A 34 -18.40 0.31 -45.75
CA TYR A 34 -17.70 -0.95 -46.04
C TYR A 34 -18.48 -1.87 -47.00
N GLY A 35 -19.68 -1.46 -47.42
CA GLY A 35 -20.53 -2.11 -48.42
C GLY A 35 -21.67 -2.90 -47.81
N ASP A 36 -21.37 -3.73 -46.81
CA ASP A 36 -22.32 -4.61 -46.13
C ASP A 36 -21.92 -4.83 -44.66
N ASN A 37 -22.79 -5.52 -43.93
CA ASN A 37 -22.60 -5.83 -42.52
C ASN A 37 -21.37 -6.72 -42.27
N GLU A 38 -21.14 -7.72 -43.12
CA GLU A 38 -20.01 -8.65 -42.97
C GLU A 38 -18.66 -7.95 -43.14
N LYS A 39 -18.51 -7.09 -44.16
CA LYS A 39 -17.29 -6.28 -44.38
C LYS A 39 -17.08 -5.26 -43.28
N ALA A 40 -18.15 -4.67 -42.74
CA ALA A 40 -18.05 -3.77 -41.59
C ALA A 40 -17.54 -4.51 -40.34
N LEU A 41 -17.98 -5.75 -40.11
CA LEU A 41 -17.49 -6.59 -39.02
C LEU A 41 -16.02 -6.97 -39.22
N GLU A 42 -15.64 -7.39 -40.43
CA GLU A 42 -14.26 -7.75 -40.77
C GLU A 42 -13.31 -6.55 -40.52
N ALA A 43 -13.69 -5.36 -40.99
CA ALA A 43 -12.92 -4.14 -40.75
C ALA A 43 -12.82 -3.79 -39.25
N ALA A 44 -13.90 -3.98 -38.49
CA ALA A 44 -13.90 -3.77 -37.04
C ALA A 44 -12.98 -4.76 -36.31
N ILE A 45 -12.95 -6.02 -36.72
CA ILE A 45 -12.07 -7.06 -36.19
C ILE A 45 -10.60 -6.72 -36.48
N ALA A 46 -10.29 -6.39 -37.73
CA ALA A 46 -8.92 -6.03 -38.14
C ALA A 46 -8.41 -4.83 -37.33
N TYR A 47 -9.22 -3.77 -37.22
CA TYR A 47 -8.88 -2.60 -36.40
C TYR A 47 -8.73 -2.94 -34.92
N ARG A 48 -9.60 -3.78 -34.35
CA ARG A 48 -9.47 -4.23 -32.95
C ARG A 48 -8.14 -4.93 -32.73
N ASP A 49 -7.77 -5.85 -33.61
CA ASP A 49 -6.57 -6.66 -33.44
C ASP A 49 -5.30 -5.82 -33.59
N GLU A 50 -5.31 -4.86 -34.53
CA GLU A 50 -4.24 -3.87 -34.64
C GLU A 50 -4.17 -2.98 -33.39
N LEU A 51 -5.29 -2.43 -32.93
CA LEU A 51 -5.37 -1.61 -31.72
C LEU A 51 -4.84 -2.39 -30.51
N LEU A 52 -5.21 -3.67 -30.36
CA LEU A 52 -4.72 -4.53 -29.29
C LEU A 52 -3.22 -4.76 -29.35
N LYS A 53 -2.62 -4.89 -30.55
CA LYS A 53 -1.16 -4.96 -30.72
C LYS A 53 -0.50 -3.63 -30.34
N GLN A 54 -1.04 -2.50 -30.79
CA GLN A 54 -0.51 -1.17 -30.50
C GLN A 54 -0.52 -0.84 -29.00
N VAL A 55 -1.58 -1.28 -28.29
CA VAL A 55 -1.74 -1.02 -26.86
C VAL A 55 -1.39 -2.21 -25.98
N ALA A 56 -0.81 -3.29 -26.53
CA ALA A 56 -0.50 -4.53 -25.79
C ALA A 56 0.36 -4.26 -24.54
N ASN A 57 1.32 -3.35 -24.67
CA ASN A 57 2.23 -2.96 -23.59
C ASN A 57 1.66 -1.85 -22.70
N GLN A 58 0.52 -1.27 -23.07
CA GLN A 58 -0.13 -0.20 -22.32
C GLN A 58 -1.15 -0.82 -21.37
N ARG A 59 -0.80 -0.89 -20.09
CA ARG A 59 -1.71 -1.40 -19.05
C ARG A 59 -2.79 -0.37 -18.75
N SER A 60 -4.06 -0.79 -18.72
CA SER A 60 -5.16 0.09 -18.26
C SER A 60 -5.26 0.03 -16.74
N PHE A 61 -4.99 1.16 -16.08
CA PHE A 61 -5.25 1.30 -14.65
C PHE A 61 -6.20 2.45 -14.40
N GLN A 62 -7.08 2.27 -13.42
CA GLN A 62 -7.81 3.39 -12.85
C GLN A 62 -6.79 4.39 -12.26
N ARG A 63 -6.81 5.63 -12.76
CA ARG A 63 -5.93 6.71 -12.26
C ARG A 63 -6.53 7.44 -11.07
N HIS A 64 -7.85 7.49 -11.00
CA HIS A 64 -8.58 8.17 -9.94
C HIS A 64 -9.67 7.27 -9.38
N ASN A 65 -9.73 7.16 -8.06
CA ASN A 65 -10.80 6.50 -7.33
C ASN A 65 -11.21 7.42 -6.18
N THR A 66 -12.37 8.05 -6.30
CA THR A 66 -12.92 8.98 -5.30
C THR A 66 -13.13 8.30 -3.94
N ASN A 67 -13.40 6.99 -3.96
CA ASN A 67 -13.65 6.21 -2.75
C ASN A 67 -12.35 5.72 -2.10
N ASN A 68 -11.18 6.01 -2.68
CA ASN A 68 -9.91 5.59 -2.13
C ASN A 68 -9.37 6.63 -1.14
N VAL A 69 -9.47 6.29 0.14
CA VAL A 69 -9.02 7.10 1.27
C VAL A 69 -7.50 7.27 1.36
N THR A 70 -6.70 6.42 0.69
CA THR A 70 -5.23 6.52 0.74
C THR A 70 -4.65 7.54 -0.24
N GLY A 71 -5.48 8.05 -1.15
CA GLY A 71 -5.08 8.96 -2.23
C GLY A 71 -4.30 8.30 -3.38
N VAL A 72 -3.98 6.99 -3.31
CA VAL A 72 -3.22 6.29 -4.35
C VAL A 72 -3.98 5.06 -4.83
N VAL A 73 -4.46 5.09 -6.09
CA VAL A 73 -5.20 3.96 -6.66
C VAL A 73 -4.42 2.66 -6.61
N GLY A 74 -5.08 1.60 -6.18
CA GLY A 74 -4.48 0.28 -5.99
C GLY A 74 -3.78 0.14 -4.64
N VAL A 75 -3.72 1.18 -3.80
CA VAL A 75 -3.30 1.06 -2.40
C VAL A 75 -4.52 1.21 -1.51
N ALA A 76 -4.69 0.27 -0.58
CA ALA A 76 -5.78 0.22 0.38
C ALA A 76 -5.21 0.15 1.80
N TRP A 77 -5.87 0.84 2.74
CA TRP A 77 -5.57 0.75 4.16
C TRP A 77 -6.54 -0.22 4.82
N HIS A 78 -6.01 -1.07 5.70
CA HIS A 78 -6.79 -2.01 6.50
C HIS A 78 -6.48 -1.75 7.97
N CYS A 79 -7.51 -1.40 8.73
CA CYS A 79 -7.47 -1.29 10.18
C CYS A 79 -8.75 -1.88 10.76
N ARG A 80 -8.67 -3.13 11.24
CA ARG A 80 -9.85 -3.84 11.78
C ARG A 80 -9.44 -4.95 12.74
N ILE A 81 -10.35 -5.30 13.63
CA ILE A 81 -10.19 -6.46 14.51
C ILE A 81 -10.26 -7.75 13.69
N ASN A 82 -9.33 -8.67 13.91
CA ASN A 82 -9.33 -10.00 13.33
C ASN A 82 -10.18 -10.94 14.18
N THR A 83 -11.40 -11.18 13.74
CA THR A 83 -12.33 -12.11 14.39
C THR A 83 -11.79 -13.53 14.48
N HIS A 84 -10.92 -13.94 13.55
CA HIS A 84 -10.36 -15.30 13.48
C HIS A 84 -9.06 -15.48 14.27
N ARG A 85 -8.42 -14.41 14.74
CA ARG A 85 -7.16 -14.47 15.51
C ARG A 85 -7.28 -13.71 16.82
N ASN A 86 -8.19 -14.15 17.67
CA ASN A 86 -8.36 -13.66 19.05
C ASN A 86 -8.51 -12.13 19.15
N GLY A 87 -9.15 -11.51 18.17
CA GLY A 87 -9.37 -10.06 18.16
C GLY A 87 -8.12 -9.21 17.88
N ALA A 88 -7.02 -9.80 17.39
CA ALA A 88 -5.83 -9.04 17.03
C ALA A 88 -6.14 -7.99 15.96
N VAL A 89 -5.63 -6.77 16.10
CA VAL A 89 -5.86 -5.71 15.12
C VAL A 89 -5.01 -5.95 13.87
N ILE A 90 -5.65 -6.14 12.72
CA ILE A 90 -4.99 -6.06 11.42
C ILE A 90 -4.81 -4.59 11.11
N HIS A 91 -3.55 -4.16 11.02
CA HIS A 91 -3.20 -2.79 10.71
C HIS A 91 -2.10 -2.78 9.64
N SER A 92 -2.49 -2.56 8.38
CA SER A 92 -1.59 -2.70 7.22
C SER A 92 -2.04 -1.88 6.01
N PHE A 93 -1.10 -1.67 5.09
CA PHE A 93 -1.41 -1.25 3.72
C PHE A 93 -1.29 -2.44 2.78
N ARG A 94 -2.23 -2.55 1.84
CA ARG A 94 -2.19 -3.51 0.75
C ARG A 94 -2.11 -2.77 -0.57
N ALA A 95 -1.14 -3.11 -1.40
CA ALA A 95 -1.07 -2.68 -2.78
C ALA A 95 -1.53 -3.79 -3.71
N GLN A 96 -2.27 -3.45 -4.77
CA GLN A 96 -2.78 -4.34 -5.79
C GLN A 96 -2.55 -3.75 -7.18
N VAL A 97 -2.14 -4.61 -8.11
CA VAL A 97 -1.93 -4.27 -9.53
C VAL A 97 -2.51 -5.39 -10.39
N ALA A 98 -3.17 -5.03 -11.49
CA ALA A 98 -3.64 -6.01 -12.47
C ALA A 98 -2.45 -6.66 -13.19
N ASN A 99 -2.45 -7.99 -13.30
CA ASN A 99 -1.45 -8.76 -14.06
C ASN A 99 -2.01 -9.19 -15.43
N GLU A 100 -1.13 -9.62 -16.32
CA GLU A 100 -1.43 -10.07 -17.69
C GLU A 100 -2.39 -11.27 -17.75
N ASN A 101 -2.38 -12.12 -16.72
CA ASN A 101 -3.23 -13.33 -16.66
C ASN A 101 -4.61 -13.08 -16.00
N ASP A 102 -5.14 -11.86 -16.06
CA ASP A 102 -6.37 -11.42 -15.34
C ASP A 102 -6.34 -11.65 -13.80
N LYS A 103 -5.19 -12.06 -13.23
CA LYS A 103 -4.99 -12.26 -11.79
C LYS A 103 -4.41 -11.00 -11.18
N ALA A 104 -4.97 -10.50 -10.08
CA ALA A 104 -4.39 -9.36 -9.37
C ALA A 104 -3.13 -9.79 -8.59
N LEU A 105 -2.00 -9.13 -8.83
CA LEU A 105 -0.84 -9.22 -7.95
C LEU A 105 -1.10 -8.32 -6.74
N SER A 106 -0.80 -8.82 -5.54
CA SER A 106 -0.94 -8.01 -4.33
C SER A 106 0.18 -8.26 -3.34
N LYS A 107 0.56 -7.20 -2.63
CA LYS A 107 1.53 -7.25 -1.54
C LYS A 107 1.03 -6.37 -0.39
N ALA A 108 1.35 -6.75 0.84
CA ALA A 108 0.92 -6.03 2.04
C ALA A 108 2.09 -5.75 2.96
N TRP A 109 2.02 -4.62 3.66
CA TRP A 109 3.00 -4.15 4.64
C TRP A 109 2.30 -3.84 5.94
N SER A 110 2.69 -4.55 7.01
CA SER A 110 2.12 -4.33 8.33
C SER A 110 2.71 -3.09 8.98
N ILE A 111 1.83 -2.25 9.53
CA ILE A 111 2.21 -1.03 10.25
C ILE A 111 3.04 -1.37 11.51
N PRO A 112 2.70 -2.41 12.31
CA PRO A 112 3.55 -2.79 13.44
C PRO A 112 5.00 -3.15 13.09
N ARG A 113 5.29 -3.55 11.83
CA ARG A 113 6.65 -3.91 11.40
C ARG A 113 7.39 -2.74 10.77
N HIS A 114 6.69 -1.90 10.02
CA HIS A 114 7.30 -0.88 9.16
C HIS A 114 7.00 0.56 9.60
N GLY A 115 6.22 0.75 10.67
CA GLY A 115 5.65 2.05 11.03
C GLY A 115 4.57 2.51 10.04
N LEU A 116 3.81 3.54 10.44
CA LEU A 116 2.71 4.06 9.61
C LEU A 116 3.20 4.62 8.27
N TRP A 117 4.19 5.53 8.33
CA TRP A 117 4.81 6.11 7.15
C TRP A 117 5.53 5.06 6.29
N GLY A 118 6.40 4.24 6.89
CA GLY A 118 7.20 3.28 6.15
C GLY A 118 6.36 2.18 5.47
N ALA A 119 5.24 1.76 6.06
CA ALA A 119 4.32 0.84 5.40
C ALA A 119 3.60 1.49 4.20
N TYR A 120 3.15 2.74 4.34
CA TYR A 120 2.51 3.50 3.27
C TYR A 120 3.48 3.72 2.10
N GLU A 121 4.68 4.23 2.39
CA GLU A 121 5.69 4.54 1.39
C GLU A 121 6.06 3.29 0.57
N GLN A 122 6.31 2.16 1.24
CA GLN A 122 6.62 0.91 0.54
C GLN A 122 5.47 0.43 -0.35
N ALA A 123 4.22 0.55 0.11
CA ALA A 123 3.06 0.17 -0.67
C ALA A 123 2.93 1.01 -1.96
N VAL A 124 3.11 2.33 -1.85
CA VAL A 124 3.05 3.24 -2.99
C VAL A 124 4.21 3.01 -3.96
N ARG A 125 5.44 2.85 -3.45
CA ARG A 125 6.63 2.58 -4.28
C ARG A 125 6.49 1.27 -5.04
N TRP A 126 6.10 0.19 -4.36
CA TRP A 126 5.89 -1.11 -4.99
C TRP A 126 4.82 -1.04 -6.06
N ARG A 127 3.67 -0.40 -5.77
CA ARG A 127 2.62 -0.22 -6.76
C ARG A 127 3.13 0.54 -7.99
N ASN A 128 3.84 1.66 -7.79
CA ASN A 128 4.27 2.49 -8.90
C ASN A 128 5.28 1.75 -9.78
N MET A 129 6.22 1.02 -9.16
CA MET A 129 7.19 0.19 -9.86
C MET A 129 6.51 -0.91 -10.69
N ILE A 130 5.57 -1.67 -10.11
CA ILE A 130 4.94 -2.78 -10.83
C ILE A 130 3.92 -2.30 -11.87
N ALA A 131 3.17 -1.23 -11.58
CA ALA A 131 2.15 -0.73 -12.49
C ALA A 131 2.75 0.06 -13.66
N PHE A 132 3.75 0.92 -13.39
CA PHE A 132 4.25 1.90 -14.35
C PHE A 132 5.73 1.73 -14.71
N GLY A 133 6.45 0.78 -14.09
CA GLY A 133 7.89 0.62 -14.31
C GLY A 133 8.72 1.83 -13.87
N LYS A 134 8.15 2.71 -13.02
CA LYS A 134 8.76 4.00 -12.66
C LYS A 134 8.94 4.12 -11.16
N ALA A 135 10.08 4.68 -10.76
CA ALA A 135 10.27 5.16 -9.40
C ALA A 135 9.46 6.44 -9.17
N ILE A 136 8.68 6.48 -8.10
CA ILE A 136 7.96 7.67 -7.66
C ILE A 136 8.85 8.50 -6.73
N SER A 137 8.81 9.83 -6.88
CA SER A 137 9.57 10.74 -6.03
C SER A 137 8.99 10.78 -4.61
N HIS A 138 9.82 11.13 -3.63
CA HIS A 138 9.36 11.24 -2.24
C HIS A 138 8.22 12.28 -2.12
N ALA A 139 8.35 13.45 -2.75
CA ALA A 139 7.34 14.51 -2.71
C ALA A 139 5.96 14.06 -3.24
N GLU A 140 5.94 13.26 -4.31
CA GLU A 140 4.71 12.70 -4.88
C GLU A 140 4.03 11.67 -3.97
N ILE A 141 4.77 11.01 -3.07
CA ILE A 141 4.22 10.09 -2.05
C ILE A 141 3.70 10.88 -0.84
N VAL A 142 4.41 11.93 -0.43
CA VAL A 142 4.04 12.74 0.74
C VAL A 142 2.67 13.40 0.54
N LYS A 143 2.40 13.97 -0.64
CA LYS A 143 1.14 14.68 -0.91
C LYS A 143 -0.11 13.82 -0.61
N PRO A 144 -0.30 12.62 -1.21
CA PRO A 144 -1.45 11.79 -0.90
C PRO A 144 -1.41 11.22 0.53
N PHE A 145 -0.23 11.03 1.13
CA PHE A 145 -0.13 10.63 2.53
C PHE A 145 -0.70 11.67 3.48
N LEU A 146 -0.48 12.96 3.23
CA LEU A 146 -1.08 14.04 4.04
C LEU A 146 -2.61 14.03 3.94
N GLY A 147 -3.17 13.77 2.76
CA GLY A 147 -4.62 13.58 2.60
C GLY A 147 -5.14 12.37 3.39
N PHE A 148 -4.41 11.25 3.33
CA PHE A 148 -4.72 10.08 4.13
C PHE A 148 -4.63 10.34 5.64
N MET A 149 -3.66 11.15 6.10
CA MET A 149 -3.49 11.47 7.51
C MET A 149 -4.70 12.20 8.11
N THR A 150 -5.36 13.07 7.34
CA THR A 150 -6.62 13.70 7.77
C THR A 150 -7.67 12.64 8.05
N TYR A 151 -7.95 11.77 7.07
CA TYR A 151 -8.90 10.67 7.22
C TYR A 151 -8.52 9.73 8.37
N TYR A 152 -7.22 9.43 8.52
CA TYR A 152 -6.72 8.56 9.58
C TYR A 152 -7.04 9.11 10.97
N LEU A 153 -6.86 10.41 11.18
CA LEU A 153 -7.17 11.08 12.44
C LEU A 153 -8.69 11.12 12.70
N GLU A 154 -9.50 11.41 11.69
CA GLU A 154 -10.97 11.36 11.80
C GLU A 154 -11.46 9.97 12.19
N GLN A 155 -10.88 8.92 11.60
CA GLN A 155 -11.22 7.54 11.95
C GLN A 155 -10.87 7.20 13.40
N MET A 156 -9.82 7.78 13.99
CA MET A 156 -9.50 7.50 15.39
C MET A 156 -10.63 7.89 16.35
N GLU A 157 -11.49 8.83 16.00
CA GLU A 157 -12.58 9.29 16.87
C GLU A 157 -13.76 8.32 16.85
N THR A 158 -13.96 7.60 15.75
CA THR A 158 -15.13 6.74 15.52
C THR A 158 -14.86 5.25 15.75
N GLN A 159 -13.59 4.85 15.86
CA GLN A 159 -13.20 3.44 15.95
C GLN A 159 -13.23 2.90 17.39
N ASP A 160 -13.35 1.58 17.49
CA ASP A 160 -13.28 0.84 18.75
C ASP A 160 -11.99 1.16 19.53
N ILE A 161 -12.05 1.11 20.86
CA ILE A 161 -10.93 1.43 21.75
C ILE A 161 -9.65 0.66 21.40
N VAL A 162 -9.76 -0.63 21.04
CA VAL A 162 -8.62 -1.50 20.71
C VAL A 162 -7.96 -1.04 19.40
N ILE A 163 -8.77 -0.74 18.39
CA ILE A 163 -8.30 -0.20 17.11
C ILE A 163 -7.64 1.16 17.32
N ARG A 164 -8.31 2.04 18.06
CA ARG A 164 -7.80 3.39 18.38
C ARG A 164 -6.47 3.36 19.13
N MET A 165 -6.27 2.41 20.04
CA MET A 165 -4.97 2.19 20.69
C MET A 165 -3.89 1.79 19.67
N GLY A 166 -4.19 0.86 18.78
CA GLY A 166 -3.30 0.47 17.69
C GLY A 166 -2.93 1.65 16.77
N MET A 167 -3.89 2.51 16.46
CA MET A 167 -3.66 3.72 15.66
C MET A 167 -2.82 4.76 16.41
N THR A 168 -3.09 4.97 17.70
CA THR A 168 -2.32 5.89 18.56
C THR A 168 -0.85 5.46 18.64
N ASN A 169 -0.59 4.17 18.79
CA ASN A 169 0.76 3.61 18.82
C ASN A 169 1.48 3.81 17.46
N ALA A 170 0.78 3.62 16.35
CA ALA A 170 1.35 3.84 15.03
C ALA A 170 1.76 5.31 14.79
N LEU A 171 0.94 6.28 15.21
CA LEU A 171 1.28 7.70 15.17
C LEU A 171 2.49 8.02 16.05
N ALA A 172 2.58 7.32 17.18
CA ALA A 172 3.68 7.50 18.10
C ALA A 172 5.02 7.07 17.56
N GLU A 173 5.06 5.86 17.03
CA GLU A 173 6.24 5.30 16.38
C GLU A 173 6.66 6.17 15.20
N MET A 174 5.69 6.64 14.40
CA MET A 174 5.94 7.55 13.28
C MET A 174 6.56 8.88 13.74
N ALA A 175 6.07 9.47 14.83
CA ALA A 175 6.65 10.70 15.38
C ALA A 175 8.06 10.49 15.96
N ALA A 176 8.35 9.27 16.46
CA ALA A 176 9.60 8.92 17.10
C ALA A 176 10.71 8.49 16.12
N SER A 177 10.36 7.93 14.96
CA SER A 177 11.34 7.38 14.01
C SER A 177 12.20 8.46 13.36
N GLY A 178 11.67 9.67 13.17
CA GLY A 178 12.35 10.76 12.47
C GLY A 178 12.32 10.66 10.94
N ASP A 179 11.95 9.49 10.39
CA ASP A 179 11.88 9.24 8.94
C ASP A 179 10.61 9.78 8.28
N ALA A 180 9.58 10.07 9.09
CA ALA A 180 8.30 10.55 8.59
C ALA A 180 8.37 12.03 8.16
N PRO A 181 7.58 12.44 7.16
CA PRO A 181 7.53 13.84 6.72
C PRO A 181 7.17 14.77 7.88
N LYS A 182 7.95 15.84 8.08
CA LYS A 182 7.71 16.84 9.16
C LYS A 182 6.28 17.40 9.12
N SER A 183 5.73 17.59 7.92
CA SER A 183 4.34 18.02 7.71
C SER A 183 3.33 17.03 8.29
N ALA A 184 3.54 15.72 8.10
CA ALA A 184 2.68 14.68 8.68
C ALA A 184 2.80 14.63 10.21
N ILE A 185 4.02 14.78 10.74
CA ILE A 185 4.24 14.85 12.20
C ILE A 185 3.54 16.06 12.81
N ALA A 186 3.54 17.20 12.13
CA ALA A 186 2.88 18.42 12.58
C ALA A 186 1.35 18.26 12.73
N MET A 187 0.73 17.41 11.91
CA MET A 187 -0.71 17.09 11.97
C MET A 187 -1.10 16.29 13.22
N ILE A 188 -0.15 15.61 13.88
CA ILE A 188 -0.46 14.77 15.04
C ILE A 188 -0.92 15.66 16.21
N PRO A 189 -2.09 15.41 16.82
CA PRO A 189 -2.56 16.17 17.98
C PRO A 189 -1.52 16.25 19.09
N SER A 190 -1.40 17.43 19.72
CA SER A 190 -0.43 17.66 20.80
C SER A 190 -0.70 16.78 22.03
N SER A 191 -1.95 16.36 22.24
CA SER A 191 -2.36 15.40 23.28
C SER A 191 -1.70 14.03 23.08
N ILE A 192 -1.66 13.55 21.83
CA ILE A 192 -0.96 12.32 21.45
C ILE A 192 0.54 12.54 21.64
N ARG A 193 1.12 13.61 21.08
CA ARG A 193 2.56 13.91 21.23
C ARG A 193 3.02 14.00 22.70
N ARG A 194 2.23 14.62 23.59
CA ARG A 194 2.55 14.72 25.02
C ARG A 194 2.55 13.37 25.74
N ARG A 195 1.57 12.49 25.46
CA ARG A 195 1.56 11.11 25.99
C ARG A 195 2.83 10.35 25.60
N LEU A 196 3.42 10.69 24.46
CA LEU A 196 4.59 10.00 23.91
C LEU A 196 5.92 10.52 24.44
N GLY A 197 6.05 11.82 24.71
CA GLY A 197 7.24 12.37 25.39
C GLY A 197 7.49 11.68 26.74
N GLY A 198 6.42 11.32 27.47
CA GLY A 198 6.51 10.55 28.71
C GLY A 198 6.91 9.08 28.52
N ALA A 199 6.47 8.43 27.44
CA ALA A 199 6.75 7.01 27.18
C ALA A 199 8.14 6.78 26.55
N ILE A 200 8.53 7.62 25.58
CA ILE A 200 9.83 7.52 24.88
C ILE A 200 10.98 7.80 25.84
N SER A 201 10.83 8.77 26.76
CA SER A 201 11.84 9.04 27.78
C SER A 201 12.03 7.86 28.74
N LYS A 202 10.96 7.11 29.05
CA LYS A 202 11.02 5.89 29.88
C LYS A 202 11.66 4.72 29.15
N SER A 203 11.32 4.48 27.88
CA SER A 203 11.92 3.38 27.08
C SER A 203 13.40 3.62 26.79
N ARG A 204 13.82 4.85 26.45
CA ARG A 204 15.24 5.18 26.28
C ARG A 204 16.02 5.02 27.60
N LYS A 205 15.45 5.44 28.74
CA LYS A 205 16.06 5.21 30.06
C LYS A 205 16.17 3.72 30.40
N LYS A 206 15.17 2.89 30.05
CA LYS A 206 15.20 1.44 30.30
C LYS A 206 16.23 0.72 29.42
N ALA A 207 16.31 1.08 28.14
CA ALA A 207 17.33 0.55 27.22
C ALA A 207 18.74 0.92 27.69
N SER A 208 18.99 2.20 28.03
CA SER A 208 20.27 2.65 28.58
C SER A 208 20.66 1.96 29.89
N ARG A 209 19.70 1.69 30.79
CA ARG A 209 19.94 0.98 32.06
C ARG A 209 20.26 -0.50 31.85
N ASN A 210 19.66 -1.15 30.86
CA ASN A 210 19.99 -2.54 30.51
C ASN A 210 21.38 -2.62 29.87
N THR A 211 21.73 -1.70 28.95
CA THR A 211 23.08 -1.67 28.35
C THR A 211 24.16 -1.46 29.41
N ARG A 212 23.91 -0.59 30.41
CA ARG A 212 24.86 -0.36 31.51
C ARG A 212 25.01 -1.56 32.43
N LYS A 213 23.92 -2.27 32.76
CA LYS A 213 23.99 -3.53 33.54
C LYS A 213 24.73 -4.64 32.79
N SER A 214 24.54 -4.73 31.47
CA SER A 214 25.28 -5.70 30.64
C SER A 214 26.76 -5.37 30.55
N GLN A 215 27.15 -4.10 30.55
CA GLN A 215 28.56 -3.69 30.60
C GLN A 215 29.19 -3.88 31.98
N GLU A 216 28.47 -3.63 33.07
CA GLU A 216 28.94 -3.91 34.44
C GLU A 216 29.11 -5.42 34.69
N ALA A 217 28.26 -6.27 34.12
CA ALA A 217 28.39 -7.73 34.22
C ALA A 217 29.59 -8.30 33.44
N VAL A 218 30.07 -7.62 32.40
CA VAL A 218 31.26 -8.03 31.62
C VAL A 218 32.55 -7.59 32.31
N ASN A 219 32.52 -6.56 33.16
CA ASN A 219 33.71 -5.99 33.79
C ASN A 219 33.98 -6.49 35.22
N ASN A 220 33.20 -7.47 35.73
CA ASN A 220 33.42 -8.07 37.05
C ASN A 220 33.60 -9.61 36.92
N PRO A 221 34.80 -10.09 36.57
CA PRO A 221 35.10 -11.52 36.52
C PRO A 221 35.49 -11.98 37.93
N THR A 222 34.49 -12.22 38.78
CA THR A 222 34.69 -12.93 40.05
C THR A 222 33.62 -14.00 40.14
N ASP A 223 34.05 -15.21 40.48
CA ASP A 223 33.28 -16.44 40.64
C ASP A 223 33.07 -17.29 39.39
N LEU A 224 34.15 -17.94 38.95
CA LEU A 224 34.06 -19.22 38.24
C LEU A 224 35.36 -20.04 38.36
N TYR A 225 35.85 -20.23 39.58
CA TYR A 225 36.81 -21.28 39.92
C TYR A 225 36.57 -21.77 41.36
N ASP A 226 35.60 -22.65 41.56
CA ASP A 226 35.75 -23.68 42.60
C ASP A 226 34.75 -24.83 42.41
N THR A 227 35.18 -25.92 41.77
CA THR A 227 34.76 -27.29 42.14
C THR A 227 35.77 -28.27 41.55
N GLY A 228 36.91 -28.41 42.23
CA GLY A 228 37.86 -29.50 42.03
C GLY A 228 38.16 -30.19 43.35
N ARG A 229 37.54 -31.35 43.60
CA ARG A 229 38.01 -32.41 44.53
C ARG A 229 37.21 -33.68 44.18
N ALA A 230 37.73 -34.61 43.37
CA ALA A 230 38.68 -35.66 43.74
C ALA A 230 38.18 -36.54 44.89
N SER A 231 37.93 -37.83 44.58
CA SER A 231 38.49 -38.97 45.32
C SER A 231 38.28 -40.27 44.54
N ILE A 232 39.41 -40.88 44.20
CA ILE A 232 39.61 -42.27 43.81
C ILE A 232 39.62 -43.10 45.11
N LEU A 233 38.87 -44.20 45.14
CA LEU A 233 39.27 -45.56 45.56
C LEU A 233 38.09 -46.52 45.39
#